data_AF-A0A1V6AJK4-F1
#
_entry.id   AF-A0A1V6AJK4-F1
#
_cell.length_a   1.000
_cell.length_b   1.000
_cell.length_c   1.000
_cell.angle_alpha   90.00
_cell.angle_beta   90.00
_cell.angle_gamma   90.00
#
_symmetry.space_group_name_H-M   'P 1'
#
loop_
_entity.id
_entity.type
_entity.pdbx_description
1 polymer ?
#
loop_
_entity_poly.entity_id
_entity_poly.type
_entity_poly.pdbx_seq_one_letter_code
_entity_poly.pdbx_strand_id
1 'polypeptide(L)'
;MRTEINLVLNIPNGSVTATSLGIEGYARHRSPGSGKHFRGKTIMIDLAVESDRPAFRFYEEGGWRDADGDAAAALAAVRSGKRTKTALSNDGFNITPLDAYRGIFLVKTGGSVLPLAPPRRLIDYLKHGCHEEMTPAQVARSIDRPAPESRAPRLFMILAPIQFLLLTNLTPEEYAWYATHRPGKIFRRLMFVELAAEQPQIAAASRFSDAREELAADPAKKTKSIVFGECLNDVPFRDWTGYRGDVPGGLYAGDRDGLSLWAFPEAVPRSWDRLDG
;
A
#
# COMPACT_ATOMS: atom_id res chain seq x y z
N MET A 1 26.37 16.28 15.86
CA MET A 1 25.10 16.06 15.13
C MET A 1 24.46 14.80 15.67
N ARG A 2 23.22 14.85 16.19
CA ARG A 2 22.48 13.62 16.49
C ARG A 2 22.15 12.95 15.16
N THR A 3 22.55 11.70 14.98
CA THR A 3 22.14 10.91 13.82
C THR A 3 20.62 10.76 13.86
N GLU A 4 19.96 11.14 12.77
CA GLU A 4 18.52 10.92 12.62
C GLU A 4 18.25 9.42 12.54
N ILE A 5 17.25 8.95 13.29
CA ILE A 5 16.89 7.53 13.37
C ILE A 5 15.46 7.37 12.91
N ASN A 6 15.28 6.55 11.89
CA ASN A 6 13.98 6.22 11.32
C ASN A 6 13.47 4.89 11.84
N LEU A 7 12.15 4.75 11.89
CA LEU A 7 11.45 3.49 12.03
C LEU A 7 10.70 3.23 10.74
N VAL A 8 11.07 2.17 10.00
CA VAL A 8 10.61 1.96 8.63
C VAL A 8 9.77 0.69 8.53
N LEU A 9 8.51 0.82 8.10
CA LEU A 9 7.66 -0.29 7.67
C LEU A 9 7.91 -0.59 6.20
N ASN A 10 8.11 -1.86 5.86
CA ASN A 10 8.41 -2.31 4.50
C ASN A 10 7.27 -3.17 3.95
N ILE A 11 6.74 -2.79 2.80
CA ILE A 11 5.70 -3.50 2.07
C ILE A 11 6.32 -4.15 0.83
N PRO A 12 5.99 -5.41 0.50
CA PRO A 12 4.87 -6.21 1.03
C PRO A 12 5.16 -7.00 2.32
N ASN A 13 6.42 -7.13 2.74
CA ASN A 13 6.82 -8.06 3.82
C ASN A 13 6.16 -7.78 5.19
N GLY A 14 5.73 -6.53 5.44
CA GLY A 14 5.20 -6.10 6.73
C GLY A 14 6.27 -5.95 7.81
N SER A 15 7.55 -5.93 7.48
CA SER A 15 8.63 -5.82 8.47
C SER A 15 8.82 -4.38 8.94
N VAL A 16 8.95 -4.16 10.25
CA VAL A 16 9.30 -2.86 10.85
C VAL A 16 10.75 -2.89 11.31
N THR A 17 11.57 -1.94 10.85
CA THR A 17 13.01 -1.88 11.11
C THR A 17 13.43 -0.49 11.54
N ALA A 18 14.13 -0.37 12.65
CA ALA A 18 14.82 0.86 13.03
C ALA A 18 16.14 0.99 12.24
N THR A 19 16.52 2.20 11.84
CA THR A 19 17.78 2.46 11.14
C THR A 19 18.35 3.84 11.40
N SER A 20 19.69 3.95 11.40
CA SER A 20 20.45 5.21 11.48
C SER A 20 20.97 5.66 10.11
N LEU A 21 20.59 4.99 9.02
CA LEU A 21 21.09 5.24 7.67
C LEU A 21 20.27 6.26 6.87
N GLY A 22 19.14 6.73 7.41
CA GLY A 22 18.11 7.41 6.63
C GLY A 22 17.40 6.46 5.64
N ILE A 23 16.36 6.93 4.97
CA ILE A 23 15.58 6.13 4.01
C ILE A 23 16.43 5.70 2.81
N GLU A 24 17.20 6.61 2.20
CA GLU A 24 18.04 6.26 1.05
C GLU A 24 19.15 5.27 1.41
N GLY A 25 19.85 5.49 2.54
CA GLY A 25 20.90 4.60 2.99
C GLY A 25 20.35 3.21 3.34
N TYR A 26 19.16 3.16 3.95
CA TYR A 26 18.48 1.91 4.25
C TYR A 26 18.01 1.19 2.98
N ALA A 27 17.49 1.90 1.98
CA ALA A 27 17.10 1.35 0.68
C ALA A 27 18.28 0.67 -0.04
N ARG A 28 19.44 1.35 -0.09
CA ARG A 28 20.67 0.77 -0.66
C ARG A 28 21.19 -0.43 0.14
N HIS A 29 21.04 -0.40 1.47
CA HIS A 29 21.44 -1.49 2.33
C HIS A 29 20.55 -2.75 2.16
N ARG A 30 19.24 -2.57 1.97
CA ARG A 30 18.26 -3.67 1.89
C ARG A 30 18.14 -4.27 0.49
N SER A 31 18.39 -3.50 -0.56
CA SER A 31 18.22 -3.94 -1.96
C SER A 31 19.55 -4.00 -2.70
N PRO A 32 20.47 -4.95 -2.36
CA PRO A 32 21.74 -5.07 -3.05
C PRO A 32 21.57 -5.57 -4.49
N GLY A 33 22.40 -5.06 -5.40
CA GLY A 33 22.49 -5.53 -6.78
C GLY A 33 21.72 -4.70 -7.81
N SER A 34 21.80 -5.13 -9.07
CA SER A 34 21.12 -4.48 -10.21
C SER A 34 19.74 -5.08 -10.45
N GLY A 35 18.76 -4.24 -10.83
CA GLY A 35 17.41 -4.66 -11.26
C GLY A 35 17.40 -5.69 -12.39
N LYS A 36 18.50 -5.80 -13.16
CA LYS A 36 18.68 -6.83 -14.20
C LYS A 36 18.74 -8.26 -13.65
N HIS A 37 19.21 -8.43 -12.41
CA HIS A 37 19.50 -9.75 -11.83
C HIS A 37 18.71 -10.03 -10.54
N PHE A 38 18.11 -9.00 -9.93
CA PHE A 38 17.43 -9.10 -8.65
C PHE A 38 16.05 -8.46 -8.70
N ARG A 39 15.07 -9.15 -8.12
CA ARG A 39 13.75 -8.58 -7.80
C ARG A 39 13.78 -8.06 -6.37
N GLY A 40 13.32 -6.85 -6.15
CA GLY A 40 13.47 -6.19 -4.87
C GLY A 40 12.77 -4.85 -4.75
N LYS A 41 11.71 -4.62 -5.55
CA LYS A 41 10.85 -3.46 -5.32
C LYS A 41 10.22 -3.57 -3.94
N THR A 42 10.20 -2.46 -3.24
CA THR A 42 9.53 -2.35 -1.95
C THR A 42 8.94 -0.96 -1.81
N ILE A 43 7.93 -0.85 -0.96
CA ILE A 43 7.45 0.44 -0.50
C ILE A 43 7.94 0.59 0.93
N MET A 44 8.73 1.62 1.17
CA MET A 44 9.19 2.00 2.50
C MET A 44 8.28 3.09 3.04
N ILE A 45 7.85 2.92 4.28
CA ILE A 45 6.99 3.86 4.98
C ILE A 45 7.76 4.31 6.22
N ASP A 46 8.14 5.57 6.24
CA ASP A 46 8.74 6.18 7.43
C ASP A 46 7.65 6.42 8.47
N LEU A 47 7.85 5.88 9.66
CA LEU A 47 6.90 5.92 10.75
C LEU A 47 7.28 7.00 11.76
N ALA A 48 6.25 7.56 12.40
CA ALA A 48 6.43 8.60 13.40
C ALA A 48 7.25 8.10 14.60
N VAL A 49 8.35 8.78 14.88
CA VAL A 49 9.22 8.55 16.04
C VAL A 49 9.33 9.84 16.82
N GLU A 50 9.18 9.76 18.14
CA GLU A 50 9.38 10.90 19.04
C GLU A 50 10.33 10.51 20.16
N SER A 51 11.36 11.34 20.37
CA SER A 51 12.44 11.05 21.30
C SER A 51 13.01 9.66 21.03
N ASP A 52 12.65 8.64 21.81
CA ASP A 52 13.25 7.29 21.79
C ASP A 52 12.23 6.17 21.51
N ARG A 53 11.02 6.52 21.07
CA ARG A 53 9.92 5.55 20.93
C ARG A 53 9.06 5.86 19.69
N PRO A 54 8.26 4.88 19.21
CA PRO A 54 7.18 5.18 18.29
C PRO A 54 6.30 6.31 18.85
N ALA A 55 5.97 7.29 18.02
CA ALA A 55 5.05 8.39 18.37
C ALA A 55 3.57 8.01 18.16
N PHE A 56 3.29 6.71 18.21
CA PHE A 56 2.00 6.08 17.98
C PHE A 56 1.95 4.79 18.80
N ARG A 57 0.80 4.14 18.84
CA ARG A 57 0.66 2.79 19.41
C ARG A 57 0.29 1.81 18.32
N PHE A 58 0.91 0.64 18.31
CA PHE A 58 0.43 -0.45 17.47
C PHE A 58 -0.94 -0.92 17.94
N TYR A 59 -1.79 -1.36 17.00
CA TYR A 59 -3.03 -2.04 17.36
C TYR A 59 -2.75 -3.39 18.00
N GLU A 60 -3.59 -3.78 18.95
CA GLU A 60 -3.46 -5.04 19.64
C GLU A 60 -3.77 -6.24 18.71
N GLU A 61 -2.97 -7.29 18.85
CA GLU A 61 -3.17 -8.59 18.19
C GLU A 61 -3.51 -9.71 19.19
N GLY A 62 -4.26 -9.39 20.24
CA GLY A 62 -4.63 -10.39 21.26
C GLY A 62 -3.47 -10.74 22.18
N GLY A 63 -2.61 -9.77 22.49
CA GLY A 63 -1.59 -9.88 23.54
C GLY A 63 -0.42 -10.83 23.29
N TRP A 64 -0.31 -11.46 22.11
CA TRP A 64 0.74 -12.44 21.82
C TRP A 64 2.16 -11.83 21.74
N ARG A 65 2.26 -10.51 21.54
CA ARG A 65 3.52 -9.79 21.34
C ARG A 65 3.44 -8.34 21.81
N ASP A 66 4.53 -7.83 22.39
CA ASP A 66 4.71 -6.41 22.74
C ASP A 66 5.39 -5.65 21.59
N ALA A 67 4.59 -5.25 20.59
CA ALA A 67 5.10 -4.55 19.42
C ALA A 67 5.69 -3.16 19.74
N ASP A 68 5.11 -2.45 20.72
CA ASP A 68 5.62 -1.15 21.16
C ASP A 68 6.99 -1.29 21.84
N GLY A 69 7.14 -2.28 22.74
CA GLY A 69 8.40 -2.62 23.38
C GLY A 69 9.48 -3.07 22.40
N ASP A 70 9.13 -3.93 21.44
CA ASP A 70 10.05 -4.37 20.40
C ASP A 70 10.56 -3.22 19.52
N ALA A 71 9.67 -2.29 19.16
CA ALA A 71 10.05 -1.10 18.39
C ALA A 71 10.94 -0.15 19.19
N ALA A 72 10.63 0.08 20.48
CA ALA A 72 11.46 0.88 21.37
C ALA A 72 12.86 0.24 21.56
N ALA A 73 12.94 -1.08 21.76
CA ALA A 73 14.20 -1.80 21.87
C ALA A 73 15.03 -1.74 20.58
N ALA A 74 14.38 -1.80 19.41
CA ALA A 74 15.05 -1.66 18.12
C ALA A 74 15.64 -0.25 17.93
N LEU A 75 14.87 0.80 18.27
CA LEU A 75 15.32 2.19 18.24
C LEU A 75 16.52 2.40 19.18
N ALA A 76 16.45 1.88 20.41
CA ALA A 76 17.54 1.97 21.38
C ALA A 76 18.83 1.28 20.88
N ALA A 77 18.70 0.11 20.25
CA ALA A 77 19.86 -0.62 19.71
C ALA A 77 20.53 0.12 18.54
N VAL A 78 19.76 0.84 17.72
CA VAL A 78 20.30 1.70 16.65
C VAL A 78 21.00 2.92 17.25
N ARG A 79 20.43 3.53 18.29
CA ARG A 79 21.07 4.62 19.06
C ARG A 79 22.40 4.21 19.67
N SER A 80 22.49 2.97 20.15
CA SER A 80 23.72 2.42 20.73
C SER A 80 24.76 2.03 19.66
N GLY A 81 24.55 2.38 18.39
CA GLY A 81 25.54 2.23 17.33
C GLY A 81 25.22 1.20 16.25
N LYS A 82 24.07 0.50 16.29
CA LYS A 82 23.68 -0.38 15.17
C LYS A 82 23.23 0.44 13.96
N ARG A 83 23.56 -0.02 12.75
CA ARG A 83 23.06 0.57 11.50
C ARG A 83 21.57 0.32 11.29
N THR A 84 21.15 -0.90 11.60
CA THR A 84 19.76 -1.37 11.47
C THR A 84 19.42 -2.33 12.61
N LYS A 85 18.15 -2.39 12.98
CA LYS A 85 17.61 -3.41 13.89
C LYS A 85 16.14 -3.65 13.57
N THR A 86 15.80 -4.89 13.23
CA THR A 86 14.41 -5.31 13.03
C THR A 86 13.67 -5.29 14.37
N ALA A 87 12.53 -4.59 14.40
CA ALA A 87 11.55 -4.65 15.48
C ALA A 87 10.57 -5.79 15.21
N LEU A 88 9.95 -5.80 14.03
CA LEU A 88 8.99 -6.80 13.58
C LEU A 88 9.43 -7.39 12.25
N SER A 89 9.43 -8.72 12.14
CA SER A 89 9.80 -9.44 10.91
C SER A 89 8.69 -9.43 9.86
N ASN A 90 7.43 -9.33 10.29
CA ASN A 90 6.21 -9.41 9.50
C ASN A 90 5.07 -8.69 10.24
N ASP A 91 3.88 -8.68 9.63
CA ASP A 91 2.60 -8.20 10.19
C ASP A 91 2.52 -6.76 10.68
N GLY A 92 3.61 -5.99 10.61
CA GLY A 92 3.63 -4.56 10.91
C GLY A 92 2.59 -3.76 10.11
N PHE A 93 2.26 -4.19 8.89
CA PHE A 93 1.22 -3.56 8.08
C PHE A 93 -0.21 -3.74 8.62
N ASN A 94 -0.48 -4.73 9.46
CA ASN A 94 -1.80 -4.95 10.07
C ASN A 94 -1.95 -4.31 11.46
N ILE A 95 -0.85 -3.86 12.06
CA ILE A 95 -0.86 -3.24 13.40
C ILE A 95 -0.39 -1.77 13.47
N THR A 96 0.42 -1.26 12.54
CA THR A 96 0.81 0.18 12.47
C THR A 96 -0.34 1.11 12.01
N PRO A 97 -0.91 1.99 12.84
CA PRO A 97 -2.01 2.86 12.40
C PRO A 97 -1.59 3.77 11.24
N LEU A 98 -2.53 4.17 10.36
CA LEU A 98 -2.20 4.94 9.15
C LEU A 98 -1.70 6.36 9.46
N ASP A 99 -2.11 6.94 10.59
CA ASP A 99 -1.67 8.25 11.08
C ASP A 99 -0.20 8.28 11.53
N ALA A 100 0.41 7.10 11.74
CA ALA A 100 1.83 6.95 11.99
C ALA A 100 2.68 7.22 10.75
N TYR A 101 2.10 7.24 9.55
CA TYR A 101 2.88 7.36 8.31
C TYR A 101 3.31 8.81 8.13
N ARG A 102 4.63 9.03 8.05
CA ARG A 102 5.24 10.36 7.85
C ARG A 102 5.67 10.59 6.41
N GLY A 103 6.13 9.53 5.74
CA GLY A 103 6.47 9.55 4.33
C GLY A 103 6.34 8.16 3.73
N ILE A 104 5.93 8.10 2.46
CA ILE A 104 5.94 6.87 1.68
C ILE A 104 6.92 7.02 0.52
N PHE A 105 7.72 5.99 0.31
CA PHE A 105 8.78 5.95 -0.66
C PHE A 105 8.67 4.69 -1.52
N LEU A 106 8.64 4.88 -2.84
CA LEU A 106 8.77 3.79 -3.80
C LEU A 106 10.24 3.47 -3.99
N VAL A 107 10.61 2.22 -3.79
CA VAL A 107 12.01 1.79 -3.88
C VAL A 107 12.16 0.78 -5.00
N LYS A 108 13.03 1.10 -5.97
CA LYS A 108 13.44 0.18 -7.02
C LYS A 108 14.57 -0.73 -6.52
N THR A 109 14.80 -1.85 -7.23
CA THR A 109 16.00 -2.66 -7.02
C THR A 109 17.26 -1.79 -7.12
N GLY A 110 18.26 -2.03 -6.27
CA GLY A 110 19.47 -1.19 -6.18
C GLY A 110 19.32 0.02 -5.24
N GLY A 111 18.17 0.16 -4.59
CA GLY A 111 17.96 1.15 -3.51
C GLY A 111 17.67 2.56 -4.01
N SER A 112 17.13 2.70 -5.22
CA SER A 112 16.71 4.01 -5.75
C SER A 112 15.34 4.36 -5.22
N VAL A 113 15.24 5.54 -4.61
CA VAL A 113 14.09 5.98 -3.84
C VAL A 113 13.35 7.09 -4.57
N LEU A 114 12.02 7.00 -4.62
CA LEU A 114 11.13 8.08 -5.03
C LEU A 114 10.15 8.39 -3.90
N PRO A 115 10.26 9.55 -3.23
CA PRO A 115 9.25 9.98 -2.27
C PRO A 115 7.92 10.28 -2.97
N LEU A 116 6.81 9.83 -2.38
CA LEU A 116 5.48 10.26 -2.77
C LEU A 116 5.13 11.60 -2.11
N ALA A 117 4.18 12.31 -2.71
CA ALA A 117 3.66 13.55 -2.14
C ALA A 117 2.95 13.28 -0.79
N PRO A 118 2.84 14.29 0.09
CA PRO A 118 2.09 14.18 1.34
C PRO A 118 0.67 13.64 1.13
N PRO A 119 0.12 12.93 2.13
CA PRO A 119 -1.17 12.27 1.98
C PRO A 119 -2.29 13.29 1.81
N ARG A 120 -3.16 13.03 0.83
CA ARG A 120 -4.45 13.70 0.71
C ARG A 120 -5.54 12.78 1.23
N ARG A 121 -6.23 13.19 2.30
CA ARG A 121 -7.42 12.48 2.78
C ARG A 121 -8.52 12.56 1.71
N LEU A 122 -9.03 11.40 1.27
CA LEU A 122 -10.08 11.32 0.25
C LEU A 122 -11.47 11.26 0.89
N ILE A 123 -11.58 10.51 1.99
CA ILE A 123 -12.84 10.26 2.67
C ILE A 123 -12.61 9.76 4.10
N ASP A 124 -13.52 10.15 5.00
CA ASP A 124 -13.71 9.57 6.33
C ASP A 124 -14.97 8.71 6.31
N TYR A 125 -14.88 7.49 6.84
CA TYR A 125 -15.99 6.56 6.87
C TYR A 125 -16.77 6.70 8.18
N LEU A 126 -18.02 7.12 8.09
CA LEU A 126 -18.89 7.34 9.26
C LEU A 126 -19.83 6.16 9.54
N LYS A 127 -20.03 5.28 8.55
CA LYS A 127 -20.93 4.12 8.64
C LYS A 127 -20.12 2.84 8.45
N HIS A 128 -20.38 1.85 9.30
CA HIS A 128 -19.63 0.58 9.30
C HIS A 128 -20.50 -0.64 9.04
N GLY A 129 -21.81 -0.47 8.89
CA GLY A 129 -22.73 -1.56 8.59
C GLY A 129 -22.47 -2.12 7.19
N CYS A 130 -21.98 -3.36 7.12
CA CYS A 130 -21.71 -4.05 5.87
C CYS A 130 -22.25 -5.48 5.92
N HIS A 131 -22.84 -5.92 4.81
CA HIS A 131 -23.23 -7.30 4.57
C HIS A 131 -22.81 -7.70 3.15
N GLU A 132 -22.74 -9.00 2.88
CA GLU A 132 -22.05 -9.52 1.69
C GLU A 132 -22.76 -9.18 0.37
N GLU A 133 -24.09 -9.11 0.42
CA GLU A 133 -24.99 -8.95 -0.73
C GLU A 133 -25.12 -7.49 -1.19
N MET A 134 -24.43 -6.55 -0.55
CA MET A 134 -24.49 -5.14 -0.95
C MET A 134 -24.09 -4.95 -2.42
N THR A 135 -24.96 -4.36 -3.22
CA THR A 135 -24.66 -3.93 -4.59
C THR A 135 -23.63 -2.79 -4.58
N PRO A 136 -22.92 -2.53 -5.70
CA PRO A 136 -22.06 -1.35 -5.82
C PRO A 136 -22.75 -0.02 -5.45
N ALA A 137 -24.04 0.14 -5.82
CA ALA A 137 -24.81 1.33 -5.46
C ALA A 137 -25.11 1.42 -3.95
N GLN A 138 -25.30 0.28 -3.26
CA GLN A 138 -25.42 0.27 -1.80
C GLN A 138 -24.09 0.64 -1.13
N VAL A 139 -22.96 0.17 -1.66
CA VAL A 139 -21.62 0.56 -1.18
C VAL A 139 -21.43 2.08 -1.30
N ALA A 140 -21.77 2.68 -2.45
CA ALA A 140 -21.71 4.14 -2.65
C ALA A 140 -22.52 4.90 -1.59
N ARG A 141 -23.76 4.45 -1.34
CA ARG A 141 -24.65 5.03 -0.33
C ARG A 141 -24.12 4.88 1.09
N SER A 142 -23.42 3.79 1.41
CA SER A 142 -22.82 3.59 2.73
C SER A 142 -21.71 4.58 3.05
N ILE A 143 -21.03 5.10 2.03
CA ILE A 143 -19.99 6.12 2.19
C ILE A 143 -20.47 7.53 1.85
N ASP A 144 -21.78 7.73 1.75
CA ASP A 144 -22.41 9.02 1.42
C ASP A 144 -21.87 9.64 0.12
N ARG A 145 -21.55 8.80 -0.87
CA ARG A 145 -21.15 9.22 -2.22
C ARG A 145 -22.25 8.93 -3.24
N PRO A 146 -22.40 9.78 -4.27
CA PRO A 146 -23.30 9.47 -5.37
C PRO A 146 -22.81 8.22 -6.09
N ALA A 147 -23.73 7.29 -6.37
CA ALA A 147 -23.41 6.17 -7.22
C ALA A 147 -23.14 6.68 -8.64
N PRO A 148 -22.04 6.31 -9.30
CA PRO A 148 -21.81 6.61 -10.71
C PRO A 148 -22.97 6.10 -11.57
N GLU A 149 -23.37 6.88 -12.58
CA GLU A 149 -24.42 6.52 -13.54
C GLU A 149 -24.06 5.26 -14.33
N SER A 150 -22.77 5.08 -14.64
CA SER A 150 -22.22 3.89 -15.26
C SER A 150 -20.90 3.50 -14.56
N ARG A 151 -20.62 2.20 -14.53
CA ARG A 151 -19.43 1.63 -13.92
C ARG A 151 -18.64 0.87 -14.97
N ALA A 152 -17.45 1.34 -15.27
CA ALA A 152 -16.47 0.58 -16.05
C ALA A 152 -15.59 -0.22 -15.08
N PRO A 153 -15.31 -1.51 -15.33
CA PRO A 153 -14.39 -2.29 -14.52
C PRO A 153 -12.99 -1.65 -14.47
N ARG A 154 -12.46 -1.47 -13.27
CA ARG A 154 -11.17 -0.84 -12.97
C ARG A 154 -10.20 -1.89 -12.46
N LEU A 155 -8.94 -1.81 -12.87
CA LEU A 155 -7.92 -2.77 -12.48
C LEU A 155 -7.14 -2.26 -11.27
N PHE A 156 -7.27 -2.95 -10.13
CA PHE A 156 -6.51 -2.64 -8.93
C PHE A 156 -5.44 -3.70 -8.68
N MET A 157 -4.27 -3.24 -8.25
CA MET A 157 -3.24 -4.07 -7.65
C MET A 157 -3.25 -3.84 -6.14
N ILE A 158 -3.58 -4.88 -5.40
CA ILE A 158 -3.48 -4.88 -3.94
C ILE A 158 -2.04 -5.22 -3.57
N LEU A 159 -1.46 -4.43 -2.68
CA LEU A 159 -0.06 -4.51 -2.26
C LEU A 159 0.09 -5.07 -0.86
N ALA A 160 -0.85 -4.77 0.02
CA ALA A 160 -0.90 -5.29 1.38
C ALA A 160 -2.36 -5.37 1.87
N PRO A 161 -2.69 -6.35 2.74
CA PRO A 161 -1.77 -7.31 3.37
C PRO A 161 -1.40 -8.50 2.47
N ILE A 162 -2.12 -8.71 1.36
CA ILE A 162 -1.88 -9.79 0.40
C ILE A 162 -1.79 -9.18 -0.99
N GLN A 163 -0.80 -9.59 -1.77
CA GLN A 163 -0.63 -9.11 -3.13
C GLN A 163 -1.49 -9.88 -4.13
N PHE A 164 -2.30 -9.15 -4.91
CA PHE A 164 -3.10 -9.71 -6.00
C PHE A 164 -3.63 -8.63 -6.93
N LEU A 165 -3.98 -9.01 -8.16
CA LEU A 165 -4.73 -8.17 -9.09
C LEU A 165 -6.22 -8.50 -9.03
N LEU A 166 -7.06 -7.48 -9.13
CA LEU A 166 -8.50 -7.62 -9.24
C LEU A 166 -9.10 -6.58 -10.19
N LEU A 167 -10.14 -6.96 -10.90
CA LEU A 167 -11.05 -6.01 -11.53
C LEU A 167 -12.19 -5.67 -10.57
N THR A 168 -12.62 -4.42 -10.55
CA THR A 168 -13.72 -3.96 -9.71
C THR A 168 -14.59 -2.89 -10.38
N ASN A 169 -15.89 -2.94 -10.11
CA ASN A 169 -16.84 -1.89 -10.48
C ASN A 169 -16.88 -0.76 -9.43
N LEU A 170 -16.00 -0.79 -8.43
CA LEU A 170 -15.95 0.19 -7.34
C LEU A 170 -14.90 1.29 -7.59
N THR A 171 -15.22 2.50 -7.16
CA THR A 171 -14.25 3.61 -7.01
C THR A 171 -13.20 3.26 -5.94
N PRO A 172 -12.06 3.97 -5.83
CA PRO A 172 -11.08 3.65 -4.78
C PRO A 172 -11.68 3.80 -3.38
N GLU A 173 -12.49 4.84 -3.15
CA GLU A 173 -13.21 5.08 -1.89
C GLU A 173 -14.20 3.95 -1.58
N GLU A 174 -15.01 3.55 -2.56
CA GLU A 174 -15.97 2.45 -2.40
C GLU A 174 -15.27 1.11 -2.13
N TYR A 175 -14.19 0.81 -2.85
CA TYR A 175 -13.44 -0.43 -2.68
C TYR A 175 -12.77 -0.49 -1.32
N ALA A 176 -12.12 0.59 -0.89
CA ALA A 176 -11.44 0.63 0.40
C ALA A 176 -12.44 0.40 1.54
N TRP A 177 -13.60 1.08 1.54
CA TRP A 177 -14.65 0.82 2.50
C TRP A 177 -15.13 -0.63 2.45
N TYR A 178 -15.49 -1.13 1.27
CA TYR A 178 -15.99 -2.50 1.13
C TYR A 178 -14.97 -3.54 1.60
N ALA A 179 -13.69 -3.35 1.26
CA ALA A 179 -12.61 -4.25 1.61
C ALA A 179 -12.35 -4.30 3.12
N THR A 180 -12.52 -3.17 3.83
CA THR A 180 -12.25 -3.07 5.28
C THR A 180 -13.47 -3.36 6.16
N HIS A 181 -14.67 -3.44 5.58
CA HIS A 181 -15.92 -3.68 6.32
C HIS A 181 -16.60 -5.02 6.02
N ARG A 182 -16.30 -5.66 4.89
CA ARG A 182 -17.00 -6.89 4.49
C ARG A 182 -16.81 -8.00 5.53
N PRO A 183 -17.91 -8.58 6.07
CA PRO A 183 -17.84 -9.74 6.95
C PRO A 183 -17.06 -10.91 6.33
N GLY A 184 -16.25 -11.60 7.14
CA GLY A 184 -15.43 -12.71 6.68
C GLY A 184 -14.20 -12.32 5.84
N LYS A 185 -13.96 -11.03 5.57
CA LYS A 185 -12.66 -10.55 5.07
C LYS A 185 -11.78 -10.03 6.21
N ILE A 186 -10.49 -10.26 6.07
CA ILE A 186 -9.49 -10.07 7.12
C ILE A 186 -8.81 -8.69 7.04
N PHE A 187 -9.09 -7.90 6.00
CA PHE A 187 -8.38 -6.65 5.76
C PHE A 187 -8.80 -5.59 6.77
N ARG A 188 -8.13 -5.55 7.92
CA ARG A 188 -8.22 -4.40 8.85
C ARG A 188 -7.78 -3.12 8.13
N ARG A 189 -6.82 -3.27 7.23
CA ARG A 189 -6.18 -2.22 6.46
C ARG A 189 -5.79 -2.76 5.10
N LEU A 190 -5.59 -1.84 4.18
CA LEU A 190 -5.40 -2.12 2.78
C LEU A 190 -4.46 -1.08 2.17
N MET A 191 -3.53 -1.54 1.36
CA MET A 191 -2.71 -0.68 0.49
C MET A 191 -2.84 -1.18 -0.94
N PHE A 192 -3.14 -0.28 -1.87
CA PHE A 192 -3.39 -0.63 -3.27
C PHE A 192 -3.16 0.53 -4.22
N VAL A 193 -3.10 0.20 -5.51
CA VAL A 193 -3.01 1.15 -6.61
C VAL A 193 -4.02 0.79 -7.70
N GLU A 194 -4.43 1.78 -8.47
CA GLU A 194 -5.09 1.53 -9.75
C GLU A 194 -4.03 1.44 -10.86
N LEU A 195 -4.25 0.54 -11.82
CA LEU A 195 -3.40 0.38 -12.98
C LEU A 195 -4.07 0.96 -14.21
N ALA A 196 -3.28 1.66 -15.03
CA ALA A 196 -3.76 2.30 -16.26
C ALA A 196 -4.03 1.30 -17.39
N ALA A 197 -3.42 0.11 -17.33
CA ALA A 197 -3.53 -0.92 -18.35
C ALA A 197 -3.48 -2.33 -17.76
N GLU A 198 -3.99 -3.30 -18.52
CA GLU A 198 -3.87 -4.72 -18.23
C GLU A 198 -2.41 -5.17 -18.18
N GLN A 199 -2.16 -6.25 -17.44
CA GLN A 199 -0.82 -6.75 -17.15
C GLN A 199 -0.66 -8.17 -17.74
N PRO A 200 -0.57 -8.31 -19.08
CA PRO A 200 -0.54 -9.61 -19.76
C PRO A 200 0.70 -10.45 -19.40
N GLN A 201 1.75 -9.82 -18.88
CA GLN A 201 2.93 -10.49 -18.35
C GLN A 201 2.69 -11.18 -16.99
N ILE A 202 1.61 -10.84 -16.27
CA ILE A 202 1.26 -11.41 -14.97
C ILE A 202 0.14 -12.45 -15.10
N ALA A 203 -0.85 -12.20 -15.96
CA ALA A 203 -1.94 -13.12 -16.23
C ALA A 203 -2.32 -13.13 -17.71
N ALA A 204 -2.83 -14.26 -18.21
CA ALA A 204 -3.27 -14.36 -19.60
C ALA A 204 -4.39 -13.34 -19.91
N ALA A 205 -4.36 -12.74 -21.10
CA ALA A 205 -5.36 -11.75 -21.55
C ALA A 205 -6.81 -12.25 -21.43
N SER A 206 -7.04 -13.55 -21.67
CA SER A 206 -8.35 -14.19 -21.49
C SER A 206 -8.90 -14.04 -20.07
N ARG A 207 -8.04 -14.09 -19.04
CA ARG A 207 -8.48 -13.90 -17.64
C ARG A 207 -9.03 -12.51 -17.39
N PHE A 208 -8.47 -11.49 -18.05
CA PHE A 208 -8.99 -10.12 -17.95
C PHE A 208 -10.32 -9.99 -18.72
N SER A 209 -10.41 -10.55 -19.93
CA SER A 209 -11.65 -10.55 -20.72
C SER A 209 -12.80 -11.23 -19.97
N ASP A 210 -12.60 -12.48 -19.54
CA ASP A 210 -13.60 -13.26 -18.82
C ASP A 210 -14.09 -12.51 -17.56
N ALA A 211 -13.16 -11.89 -16.82
CA ALA A 211 -13.48 -11.15 -15.61
C ALA A 211 -14.25 -9.84 -15.89
N ARG A 212 -13.95 -9.15 -16.99
CA ARG A 212 -14.71 -7.97 -17.44
C ARG A 212 -16.12 -8.37 -17.84
N GLU A 213 -16.26 -9.42 -18.64
CA GLU A 213 -17.56 -9.96 -19.06
C GLU A 213 -18.41 -10.36 -17.86
N GLU A 214 -17.83 -11.06 -16.88
CA GLU A 214 -18.52 -11.45 -15.66
C GLU A 214 -18.95 -10.24 -14.81
N LEU A 215 -18.13 -9.20 -14.70
CA LEU A 215 -18.47 -7.96 -14.00
C LEU A 215 -19.50 -7.11 -14.74
N ALA A 216 -19.56 -7.19 -16.06
CA ALA A 216 -20.53 -6.48 -16.89
C ALA A 216 -21.88 -7.19 -16.93
N ALA A 217 -21.89 -8.54 -16.90
CA ALA A 217 -23.10 -9.35 -16.95
C ALA A 217 -23.90 -9.31 -15.64
N ASP A 218 -23.26 -9.10 -14.49
CA ASP A 218 -23.90 -9.01 -13.18
C ASP A 218 -23.64 -7.64 -12.52
N PRO A 219 -24.61 -6.70 -12.57
CA PRO A 219 -24.49 -5.38 -11.93
C PRO A 219 -24.33 -5.43 -10.40
N ALA A 220 -24.69 -6.53 -9.73
CA ALA A 220 -24.48 -6.71 -8.30
C ALA A 220 -23.04 -7.13 -7.96
N LYS A 221 -22.28 -7.60 -8.96
CA LYS A 221 -20.90 -8.02 -8.80
C LYS A 221 -19.97 -6.82 -8.64
N LYS A 222 -19.19 -6.85 -7.55
CA LYS A 222 -18.31 -5.76 -7.13
C LYS A 222 -16.87 -5.95 -7.60
N THR A 223 -16.37 -7.18 -7.53
CA THR A 223 -14.95 -7.51 -7.71
C THR A 223 -14.77 -8.88 -8.35
N LYS A 224 -13.71 -9.05 -9.14
CA LYS A 224 -13.22 -10.34 -9.63
C LYS A 224 -11.69 -10.38 -9.52
N SER A 225 -11.17 -11.30 -8.72
CA SER A 225 -9.71 -11.51 -8.63
C SER A 225 -9.19 -12.12 -9.94
N ILE A 226 -8.05 -11.62 -10.41
CA ILE A 226 -7.37 -12.09 -11.62
C ILE A 226 -6.26 -13.07 -11.26
N VAL A 227 -5.37 -12.68 -10.36
CA VAL A 227 -4.19 -13.47 -9.98
C VAL A 227 -3.74 -13.08 -8.57
N PHE A 228 -3.32 -14.08 -7.79
CA PHE A 228 -2.64 -13.89 -6.51
C PHE A 228 -1.14 -14.15 -6.71
N GLY A 229 -0.28 -13.26 -6.22
CA GLY A 229 1.16 -13.37 -6.42
C GLY A 229 1.90 -12.05 -6.24
N GLU A 230 3.22 -12.06 -6.44
CA GLU A 230 4.12 -10.93 -6.23
C GLU A 230 3.97 -9.81 -7.28
N CYS A 231 2.82 -9.14 -7.28
CA CYS A 231 2.47 -8.16 -8.31
C CYS A 231 3.38 -6.91 -8.29
N LEU A 232 3.86 -6.47 -7.13
CA LEU A 232 4.69 -5.25 -7.03
C LEU A 232 5.95 -5.34 -7.88
N ASN A 233 6.62 -6.50 -7.89
CA ASN A 233 7.86 -6.67 -8.65
C ASN A 233 7.59 -6.66 -10.16
N ASP A 234 6.49 -7.26 -10.60
CA ASP A 234 6.17 -7.48 -12.01
C ASP A 234 5.45 -6.31 -12.68
N VAL A 235 4.80 -5.42 -11.92
CA VAL A 235 4.16 -4.20 -12.45
C VAL A 235 5.14 -3.02 -12.41
N PRO A 236 5.44 -2.37 -13.54
CA PRO A 236 6.19 -1.11 -13.57
C PRO A 236 5.44 0.03 -12.87
N PHE A 237 6.15 0.87 -12.10
CA PHE A 237 5.52 2.05 -11.48
C PHE A 237 4.89 3.02 -12.50
N ARG A 238 5.41 3.06 -13.73
CA ARG A 238 4.87 3.88 -14.82
C ARG A 238 3.48 3.47 -15.30
N ASP A 239 3.05 2.24 -14.97
CA ASP A 239 1.74 1.71 -15.33
C ASP A 239 0.71 1.97 -14.22
N TRP A 240 1.13 2.58 -13.11
CA TRP A 240 0.23 3.00 -12.04
C TRP A 240 -0.49 4.28 -12.47
N THR A 241 -1.80 4.31 -12.28
CA THR A 241 -2.62 5.51 -12.50
C THR A 241 -2.05 6.67 -11.68
N GLY A 242 -1.90 7.84 -12.33
CA GLY A 242 -1.32 9.04 -11.72
C GLY A 242 0.18 9.20 -11.88
N TYR A 243 0.91 8.21 -12.42
CA TYR A 243 2.35 8.34 -12.68
C TYR A 243 2.70 9.53 -13.58
N ARG A 244 1.90 9.74 -14.63
CA ARG A 244 2.12 10.79 -15.64
C ARG A 244 1.49 12.13 -15.25
N GLY A 245 0.72 12.18 -14.17
CA GLY A 245 0.01 13.39 -13.70
C GLY A 245 -1.19 13.82 -14.56
N ASP A 246 -1.57 13.04 -15.58
CA ASP A 246 -2.71 13.29 -16.46
C ASP A 246 -4.06 12.94 -15.83
N VAL A 247 -4.07 11.93 -14.97
CA VAL A 247 -5.23 11.51 -14.19
C VAL A 247 -4.88 11.44 -12.70
N PRO A 248 -5.81 11.77 -11.77
CA PRO A 248 -5.57 11.60 -10.35
C PRO A 248 -5.31 10.13 -10.01
N GLY A 249 -4.22 9.85 -9.30
CA GLY A 249 -3.87 8.50 -8.89
C GLY A 249 -2.60 8.46 -8.05
N GLY A 250 -2.17 7.26 -7.69
CA GLY A 250 -1.05 6.99 -6.82
C GLY A 250 -1.33 5.81 -5.90
N LEU A 251 -0.72 5.86 -4.72
CA LEU A 251 -0.84 4.81 -3.72
C LEU A 251 -1.96 5.15 -2.73
N TYR A 252 -2.96 4.27 -2.67
CA TYR A 252 -4.05 4.35 -1.73
C TYR A 252 -3.71 3.56 -0.47
N ALA A 253 -3.91 4.17 0.70
CA ALA A 253 -3.81 3.52 2.00
C ALA A 253 -5.10 3.77 2.78
N GLY A 254 -5.80 2.70 3.15
CA GLY A 254 -7.10 2.77 3.79
C GLY A 254 -7.28 1.77 4.92
N ASP A 255 -8.16 2.13 5.83
CA ASP A 255 -8.56 1.34 7.00
C ASP A 255 -10.09 1.42 7.17
N ARG A 256 -10.57 1.06 8.36
CA ARG A 256 -12.00 1.14 8.69
C ARG A 256 -12.52 2.57 8.83
N ASP A 257 -11.64 3.55 9.03
CA ASP A 257 -12.01 4.93 9.37
C ASP A 257 -11.84 5.86 8.16
N GLY A 258 -11.05 5.49 7.15
CA GLY A 258 -11.10 6.18 5.85
C GLY A 258 -10.01 5.78 4.86
N LEU A 259 -9.78 6.65 3.88
CA LEU A 259 -8.84 6.44 2.79
C LEU A 259 -8.01 7.68 2.52
N SER A 260 -6.71 7.50 2.35
CA SER A 260 -5.77 8.53 1.95
C SER A 260 -5.04 8.15 0.66
N LEU A 261 -4.77 9.16 -0.18
CA LEU A 261 -3.99 9.04 -1.40
C LEU A 261 -2.61 9.67 -1.22
N TRP A 262 -1.58 8.90 -1.57
CA TRP A 262 -0.20 9.34 -1.71
C TRP A 262 0.12 9.42 -3.20
N ALA A 263 0.07 10.64 -3.75
CA ALA A 263 0.28 10.87 -5.17
C ALA A 263 1.77 10.78 -5.54
N PHE A 264 2.06 10.55 -6.82
CA PHE A 264 3.40 10.79 -7.34
C PHE A 264 3.80 12.27 -7.17
N PRO A 265 5.09 12.58 -7.01
CA PRO A 265 5.54 13.98 -7.02
C PRO A 265 5.24 14.62 -8.38
N GLU A 266 5.10 15.95 -8.40
CA GLU A 266 4.77 16.72 -9.61
C GLU A 266 5.71 16.42 -10.79
N ALA A 267 7.00 16.19 -10.49
CA ALA A 267 7.98 15.76 -11.46
C ALA A 267 8.74 14.52 -10.96
N VAL A 268 8.57 13.39 -11.67
CA VAL A 268 9.39 12.20 -11.43
C VAL A 268 10.78 12.42 -12.04
N PRO A 269 11.88 12.32 -11.27
CA PRO A 269 13.22 12.51 -11.80
C PRO A 269 13.54 11.53 -12.93
N ARG A 270 14.06 12.04 -14.06
CA ARG A 270 14.49 11.20 -15.20
C ARG A 270 15.52 10.14 -14.82
N SER A 271 16.37 10.44 -13.84
CA SER A 271 17.35 9.50 -13.29
C SER A 271 16.68 8.30 -12.63
N TRP A 272 15.54 8.51 -11.97
CA TRP A 272 14.75 7.42 -11.39
C TRP A 272 13.95 6.67 -12.46
N ASP A 273 13.35 7.39 -13.40
CA ASP A 273 12.50 6.81 -14.47
C ASP A 273 13.28 5.80 -15.33
N ARG A 274 14.52 6.14 -15.70
CA ARG A 274 15.40 5.30 -16.54
C ARG A 274 15.95 4.05 -15.86
N LEU A 275 15.85 3.93 -14.54
CA LEU A 275 16.37 2.77 -13.83
C LEU A 275 15.41 1.58 -13.99
N ASP A 276 15.94 0.46 -14.43
CA ASP A 276 15.22 -0.82 -14.43
C ASP A 276 14.92 -1.25 -12.99
N GLY A 277 13.68 -1.69 -12.78
CA GLY A 277 13.09 -1.88 -11.46
C GLY A 277 11.73 -1.22 -11.48
#